data_AF-A0A420CFE4-F1
#
_entry.id   AF-A0A420CFE4-F1
#
_cell.length_a   1.000
_cell.length_b   1.000
_cell.length_c   1.000
_cell.angle_alpha   90.00
_cell.angle_beta   90.00
_cell.angle_gamma   90.00
#
_symmetry.space_group_name_H-M   'P 1'
#
loop_
_entity.id
_entity.type
_entity.pdbx_description
1 polymer ?
#
loop_
_entity_poly.entity_id
_entity_poly.type
_entity_poly.pdbx_seq_one_letter_code
_entity_poly.pdbx_strand_id
1 'polypeptide(L)' 'MKNLKKLKKDQLKNISGGATLPEADFCMYYCNGTIVCATCSDDFKCPDTNNDM' A
#
# COMPACT_ATOMS: atom_id res chain seq x y z
N MET A 1 20.21 8.52 -19.85
CA MET A 1 18.78 8.45 -19.49
C MET A 1 18.22 7.11 -19.96
N LYS A 2 17.76 6.23 -19.06
CA LYS A 2 17.22 4.92 -19.46
C LYS A 2 15.81 5.15 -20.01
N ASN A 3 15.60 4.83 -21.29
CA ASN A 3 14.26 4.80 -21.89
C ASN A 3 13.47 3.64 -21.27
N LEU A 4 12.71 3.93 -20.23
CA LEU A 4 11.84 2.94 -19.60
C LEU A 4 10.66 2.68 -20.54
N LYS A 5 10.61 1.48 -21.14
CA LYS A 5 9.47 1.05 -21.95
C LYS A 5 8.22 1.09 -21.08
N LYS A 6 7.16 1.76 -21.56
CA LYS A 6 5.83 1.70 -20.95
C LYS A 6 5.34 0.25 -20.97
N LEU A 7 5.15 -0.32 -19.78
CA LEU A 7 4.61 -1.66 -19.60
C LEU A 7 3.10 -1.65 -19.88
N LYS A 8 2.63 -2.65 -20.63
CA LYS A 8 1.19 -2.85 -20.87
C LYS A 8 0.53 -3.48 -19.64
N LYS A 9 -0.79 -3.31 -19.49
CA LYS A 9 -1.59 -3.83 -18.37
C LYS A 9 -1.39 -5.34 -18.14
N ASP A 10 -1.33 -6.12 -19.21
CA ASP A 10 -1.14 -7.58 -19.12
C ASP A 10 0.28 -7.96 -18.71
N GLN A 11 1.26 -7.09 -18.97
CA GLN A 11 2.63 -7.31 -18.48
C GLN A 11 2.73 -7.04 -16.99
N LEU A 12 1.99 -6.06 -16.43
CA LEU A 12 1.95 -5.79 -14.99
C LEU A 12 1.51 -7.01 -14.17
N LYS A 13 0.56 -7.80 -14.69
CA LYS A 13 0.07 -9.02 -14.04
C LYS A 13 1.12 -10.12 -13.94
N ASN A 14 2.11 -10.11 -14.83
CA ASN A 14 3.13 -11.14 -14.97
C ASN A 14 4.51 -10.68 -14.49
N ILE A 15 4.61 -9.51 -13.84
CA ILE A 15 5.88 -9.07 -13.23
C ILE A 15 6.16 -9.96 -12.02
N SER A 16 7.15 -10.84 -12.16
CA SER A 16 7.73 -11.56 -11.04
C SER A 16 8.84 -10.70 -10.39
N GLY A 17 9.04 -10.86 -9.08
CA GLY A 17 10.08 -10.13 -8.33
C GLY A 17 9.58 -8.91 -7.54
N GLY A 18 8.36 -8.96 -7.01
CA GLY A 18 7.97 -8.06 -5.92
C GLY A 18 8.89 -8.26 -4.71
N ALA A 19 9.15 -7.19 -3.96
CA ALA A 19 9.88 -7.32 -2.70
C ALA A 19 9.12 -8.29 -1.79
N THR A 20 9.81 -9.26 -1.21
CA THR A 20 9.30 -10.00 -0.05
C THR A 20 9.21 -8.99 1.10
N LEU A 21 8.08 -8.30 1.19
CA LEU A 21 7.74 -7.60 2.41
C LEU A 21 7.61 -8.67 3.51
N PRO A 22 8.17 -8.44 4.70
CA PRO A 22 7.98 -9.36 5.82
C PRO A 22 6.47 -9.66 5.94
N GLU A 23 6.12 -10.91 6.28
CA GLU A 23 4.75 -11.43 6.46
C GLU A 23 4.01 -10.76 7.64
N ALA A 24 4.24 -9.48 7.91
CA ALA A 24 3.24 -8.71 8.61
C ALA A 24 2.04 -8.66 7.67
N ASP A 25 0.94 -9.30 8.06
CA ASP A 25 -0.35 -9.07 7.43
C ASP A 25 -0.58 -7.55 7.49
N PHE A 26 -0.50 -6.88 6.34
CA PHE A 26 -0.78 -5.45 6.25
C PHE A 26 -2.24 -5.29 5.84
N CYS A 27 -3.01 -4.66 6.71
CA CYS A 27 -4.40 -4.32 6.46
C CYS A 27 -4.48 -2.89 5.94
N MET A 28 -5.41 -2.69 5.01
CA MET A 28 -5.79 -1.35 4.56
C MET A 28 -7.01 -0.91 5.36
N TYR A 29 -6.81 0.07 6.23
CA TYR A 29 -7.87 0.66 7.04
C TYR A 29 -8.37 1.94 6.38
N TYR A 30 -9.70 2.09 6.34
CA TYR A 30 -10.34 3.29 5.83
C TYR A 30 -10.68 4.22 7.01
N CYS A 31 -9.99 5.36 7.07
CA CYS A 31 -10.09 6.33 8.15
C CYS A 31 -10.48 7.69 7.59
N ASN A 32 -11.72 8.14 7.81
CA ASN A 32 -12.20 9.49 7.48
C ASN A 32 -11.84 9.96 6.05
N GLY A 33 -11.94 9.08 5.04
CA GLY A 33 -11.60 9.42 3.65
C GLY A 33 -10.18 9.04 3.22
N THR A 34 -9.30 8.67 4.15
CA THR A 34 -7.91 8.29 3.88
C THR A 34 -7.71 6.79 4.06
N ILE A 35 -6.90 6.19 3.18
CA ILE A 35 -6.47 4.80 3.29
C ILE A 35 -5.15 4.76 4.06
N VAL A 36 -5.13 4.02 5.18
CA VAL A 36 -3.94 3.80 6.00
C VAL A 36 -3.51 2.35 5.89
N CYS A 37 -2.26 2.12 5.50
CA CYS A 37 -1.66 0.78 5.50
C CYS A 37 -0.91 0.56 6.82
N ALA A 38 -1.34 -0.41 7.61
CA ALA A 38 -0.72 -0.77 8.88
C ALA A 38 -0.77 -2.29 9.09
N THR A 39 -0.03 -2.81 10.07
CA THR A 39 -0.15 -4.21 10.46
C THR A 39 -1.59 -4.49 10.90
N CYS A 40 -2.16 -5.58 10.39
CA CYS A 40 -3.47 -6.07 10.78
C CYS A 40 -3.50 -6.29 12.30
N SER A 41 -4.41 -5.59 12.95
CA SER A 41 -4.67 -5.65 14.38
C SER A 41 -6.16 -5.39 14.61
N ASP A 42 -6.77 -6.16 15.52
CA ASP A 42 -8.15 -5.94 15.97
C ASP A 42 -8.29 -4.65 16.80
N ASP A 43 -7.17 -4.19 17.39
CA ASP A 43 -7.09 -2.96 18.17
C ASP A 43 -6.66 -1.75 17.33
N PHE A 44 -6.63 -1.87 16.00
CA PHE A 44 -6.27 -0.75 15.13
C PHE A 44 -7.26 0.40 15.33
N LYS A 45 -6.72 1.57 15.67
CA LYS A 45 -7.45 2.83 15.73
C LYS A 45 -6.95 3.74 14.64
N CYS A 46 -7.89 4.31 13.90
CA CYS A 46 -7.57 5.36 12.96
C CYS A 46 -6.80 6.47 13.68
N PRO A 47 -5.64 6.90 13.17
CA PRO A 47 -4.97 8.05 13.72
C PRO A 47 -5.93 9.24 13.63
N ASP A 48 -6.12 9.95 14.74
CA ASP A 48 -6.84 11.23 14.74
C ASP A 48 -6.05 12.16 13.84
N THR A 49 -6.44 12.23 12.58
CA THR A 49 -5.87 13.14 11.61
C THR A 49 -6.53 14.49 11.89
N ASN A 50 -6.20 15.07 13.04
CA ASN A 50 -6.27 16.51 13.21
C ASN A 50 -5.34 17.05 12.14
N ASN A 51 -5.93 17.57 11.08
CA ASN A 51 -5.23 18.34 10.07
C ASN A 51 -4.73 19.62 10.76
N ASP A 52 -3.68 19.53 11.57
CA ASP A 52 -2.81 20.65 11.89
C ASP A 52 -1.92 20.89 10.66
N MET A 53 -2.54 21.42 9.61
CA MET A 53 -1.87 22.12 8.51
C MET A 53 -2.23 23.60 8.59
#